data_AF-A0A7Y6BUB0-F1
#
_entry.id   AF-A0A7Y6BUB0-F1
#
_cell.length_a   1.000
_cell.length_b   1.000
_cell.length_c   1.000
_cell.angle_alpha   90.00
_cell.angle_beta   90.00
_cell.angle_gamma   90.00
#
_symmetry.space_group_name_H-M   'P 1'
#
loop_
_entity.id
_entity.type
_entity.pdbx_description
1 polymer ?
#
loop_
_entity_poly.entity_id
_entity_poly.type
_entity_poly.pdbx_seq_one_letter_code
_entity_poly.pdbx_strand_id
1 'polypeptide(L)'
;MTTTNKDVSIEPNSATSSPSAILGQYLKQVREEKKYSYRQAMEVTGISHSYIKNVESGVDPRSGKEIIVQTDKLAKFARGYNIPYETLLQKAGIVKTDTPDITEIERKEIFLQRLKQLIEEESVDLVSLAKKTEIPMEQITEIMQGSVSASIEDIYSLAAALHVTPDYLAGYAADKKGFHPDTPELKELTSLINDAGLQLYGKPLSKGDKDKIIAAVKVIFSDSAQRQMDEK
;
A
#
# COMPACT_ATOMS: atom_id res chain seq x y z
N MET A 1 1.08 -10.76 58.52
CA MET A 1 1.82 -10.99 57.26
C MET A 1 0.91 -11.76 56.34
N THR A 2 0.23 -11.07 55.42
CA THR A 2 -0.51 -11.70 54.32
C THR A 2 -0.63 -10.63 53.23
N THR A 3 0.29 -10.68 52.30
CA THR A 3 0.37 -9.79 51.14
C THR A 3 -0.62 -10.24 50.08
N THR A 4 -1.62 -9.40 49.84
CA THR A 4 -2.54 -9.47 48.71
C THR A 4 -1.80 -9.02 47.44
N ASN A 5 -1.49 -9.95 46.55
CA ASN A 5 -0.99 -9.61 45.21
C ASN A 5 -2.19 -9.35 44.29
N LYS A 6 -2.30 -8.12 43.77
CA LYS A 6 -3.18 -7.75 42.67
C LYS A 6 -2.54 -8.26 41.39
N ASP A 7 -3.13 -9.27 40.78
CA ASP A 7 -2.82 -9.63 39.39
C ASP A 7 -3.39 -8.54 38.48
N VAL A 8 -2.46 -7.74 37.95
CA VAL A 8 -2.65 -6.90 36.78
C VAL A 8 -2.82 -7.85 35.60
N SER A 9 -4.03 -7.90 35.05
CA SER A 9 -4.30 -8.61 33.80
C SER A 9 -3.67 -7.83 32.65
N ILE A 10 -2.58 -8.38 32.13
CA ILE A 10 -1.86 -7.92 30.94
C ILE A 10 -2.68 -8.34 29.71
N GLU A 11 -3.01 -7.39 28.84
CA GLU A 11 -3.60 -7.65 27.52
C GLU A 11 -2.60 -8.42 26.62
N PRO A 12 -3.02 -9.48 25.89
CA PRO A 12 -2.14 -10.14 24.95
C PRO A 12 -2.18 -9.47 23.57
N ASN A 13 -1.15 -8.68 23.32
CA ASN A 13 -0.28 -8.66 22.12
C ASN A 13 -0.86 -9.16 20.78
N SER A 14 -0.99 -8.23 19.84
CA SER A 14 -1.32 -8.41 18.42
C SER A 14 -0.13 -8.97 17.62
N ALA A 15 -0.11 -10.27 17.35
CA ALA A 15 0.71 -10.89 16.29
C ALA A 15 0.25 -12.34 16.04
N THR A 16 -0.84 -12.49 15.27
CA THR A 16 -1.36 -13.68 14.53
C THR A 16 -2.88 -13.56 14.40
N SER A 17 -3.39 -12.56 13.67
CA SER A 17 -4.81 -12.51 13.35
C SER A 17 -5.13 -13.56 12.29
N SER A 18 -6.07 -14.46 12.56
CA SER A 18 -6.51 -15.45 11.57
C SER A 18 -7.16 -14.78 10.36
N PRO A 19 -7.20 -15.45 9.17
CA PRO A 19 -7.82 -14.89 7.97
C PRO A 19 -9.27 -14.43 8.21
N SER A 20 -10.01 -15.18 9.04
CA SER A 20 -11.37 -14.84 9.44
C SER A 20 -11.44 -13.52 10.22
N ALA A 21 -10.48 -13.26 11.12
CA ALA A 21 -10.38 -12.01 11.87
C ALA A 21 -9.96 -10.83 10.97
N ILE A 22 -9.00 -11.05 10.08
CA ILE A 22 -8.52 -10.05 9.11
C ILE A 22 -9.67 -9.60 8.18
N LEU A 23 -10.37 -10.56 7.58
CA LEU A 23 -11.54 -10.30 6.74
C LEU A 23 -12.64 -9.56 7.52
N GLY A 24 -12.93 -10.00 8.74
CA GLY A 24 -13.97 -9.40 9.58
C GLY A 24 -13.68 -7.93 9.91
N GLN A 25 -12.45 -7.62 10.32
CA GLN A 25 -12.02 -6.24 10.60
C GLN A 25 -12.09 -5.36 9.35
N TYR A 26 -11.64 -5.87 8.21
CA TYR A 26 -11.69 -5.14 6.95
C TYR A 26 -13.13 -4.81 6.52
N LEU A 27 -14.04 -5.79 6.56
CA LEU A 27 -15.45 -5.58 6.22
C LEU A 27 -16.13 -4.59 7.18
N LYS A 28 -15.76 -4.61 8.47
CA LYS A 28 -16.24 -3.64 9.46
C LYS A 28 -15.77 -2.22 9.13
N GLN A 29 -14.48 -2.06 8.83
CA GLN A 29 -13.89 -0.78 8.46
C GLN A 29 -14.62 -0.20 7.24
N VAL A 30 -14.76 -0.97 6.16
CA VAL A 30 -15.44 -0.49 4.94
C VAL A 30 -16.90 -0.11 5.21
N ARG A 31 -17.61 -0.89 6.04
CA ARG A 31 -18.99 -0.57 6.45
C ARG A 31 -19.06 0.77 7.18
N GLU A 32 -18.13 1.02 8.09
CA GLU A 32 -18.07 2.24 8.92
C GLU A 32 -17.64 3.48 8.09
N GLU A 33 -16.66 3.34 7.21
CA GLU A 33 -16.24 4.39 6.27
C GLU A 33 -17.39 4.83 5.35
N LYS A 34 -18.18 3.87 4.86
CA LYS A 34 -19.39 4.13 4.07
C LYS A 34 -20.59 4.54 4.91
N LYS A 35 -20.44 4.61 6.23
CA LYS A 35 -21.47 4.97 7.22
C LYS A 35 -22.72 4.08 7.13
N TYR A 36 -22.55 2.82 6.76
CA TYR A 36 -23.64 1.86 6.69
C TYR A 36 -23.95 1.30 8.09
N SER A 37 -25.20 1.40 8.49
CA SER A 37 -25.76 0.55 9.53
C SER A 37 -25.80 -0.91 9.08
N TYR A 38 -25.91 -1.87 10.00
CA TYR A 38 -26.07 -3.28 9.61
C TYR A 38 -27.31 -3.56 8.75
N ARG A 39 -28.37 -2.74 8.88
CA ARG A 39 -29.57 -2.85 8.04
C ARG A 39 -29.29 -2.38 6.61
N GLN A 40 -28.61 -1.25 6.46
CA GLN A 40 -28.19 -0.76 5.13
C GLN A 40 -27.18 -1.71 4.49
N ALA A 41 -26.24 -2.25 5.27
CA ALA A 41 -25.31 -3.26 4.79
C ALA A 41 -26.05 -4.50 4.26
N MET A 42 -27.10 -4.96 4.95
CA MET A 42 -27.96 -6.04 4.48
C MET A 42 -28.68 -5.69 3.17
N GLU A 43 -29.18 -4.46 3.03
CA GLU A 43 -29.85 -4.01 1.80
C GLU A 43 -28.91 -4.00 0.60
N VAL A 44 -27.68 -3.48 0.76
CA VAL A 44 -26.73 -3.37 -0.36
C VAL A 44 -26.03 -4.69 -0.69
N THR A 45 -25.79 -5.57 0.29
CA THR A 45 -25.12 -6.85 0.07
C THR A 45 -26.08 -8.02 -0.17
N GLY A 46 -27.34 -7.92 0.27
CA GLY A 46 -28.27 -9.05 0.30
C GLY A 46 -27.90 -10.14 1.31
N ILE A 47 -27.13 -9.80 2.35
CA ILE A 47 -26.68 -10.70 3.42
C ILE A 47 -27.35 -10.30 4.73
N SER A 48 -27.83 -11.26 5.54
CA SER A 48 -28.54 -10.94 6.77
C SER A 48 -27.67 -10.13 7.74
N HIS A 49 -28.26 -9.10 8.37
CA HIS A 49 -27.55 -8.22 9.30
C HIS A 49 -26.84 -8.98 10.44
N SER A 50 -27.44 -10.09 10.92
CA SER A 50 -26.85 -10.92 11.97
C SER A 50 -25.62 -11.68 11.48
N TYR A 51 -25.63 -12.17 10.23
CA TYR A 51 -24.48 -12.81 9.62
C TYR A 51 -23.36 -11.80 9.36
N ILE A 52 -23.69 -10.61 8.87
CA ILE A 52 -22.71 -9.51 8.68
C ILE A 52 -22.00 -9.21 10.01
N LYS A 53 -22.77 -9.01 11.09
CA LYS A 53 -22.21 -8.76 12.43
C LYS A 53 -21.28 -9.88 12.89
N ASN A 54 -21.67 -11.14 12.69
CA ASN A 54 -20.86 -12.28 13.10
C ASN A 54 -19.57 -12.39 12.26
N VAL A 55 -19.66 -12.15 10.95
CA VAL A 55 -18.49 -12.11 10.06
C VAL A 55 -17.53 -11.00 10.48
N GLU A 56 -18.03 -9.80 10.79
CA GLU A 56 -17.21 -8.68 11.27
C GLU A 56 -16.49 -8.97 12.58
N SER A 57 -17.03 -9.85 13.43
CA SER A 57 -16.34 -10.33 14.63
C SER A 57 -15.31 -11.42 14.37
N GLY A 58 -15.30 -12.03 13.18
CA GLY A 58 -14.38 -13.13 12.80
C GLY A 58 -14.68 -14.48 13.46
N VAL A 59 -15.49 -14.50 14.53
CA VAL A 59 -15.83 -15.70 15.31
C VAL A 59 -17.34 -15.87 15.45
N ASP A 60 -17.80 -17.12 15.48
CA ASP A 60 -19.18 -17.45 15.78
C ASP A 60 -19.41 -17.30 17.30
N PRO A 61 -20.33 -16.41 17.74
CA PRO A 61 -20.55 -16.13 19.15
C PRO A 61 -21.09 -17.34 19.94
N ARG A 62 -21.61 -18.38 19.28
CA ARG A 62 -22.16 -19.57 19.93
C ARG A 62 -21.12 -20.67 20.10
N SER A 63 -20.20 -20.80 19.15
CA SER A 63 -19.22 -21.89 19.13
C SER A 63 -17.79 -21.45 19.44
N GLY A 64 -17.50 -20.15 19.39
CA GLY A 64 -16.15 -19.59 19.51
C GLY A 64 -15.24 -19.93 18.34
N LYS A 65 -15.75 -20.62 17.30
CA LYS A 65 -14.98 -21.02 16.13
C LYS A 65 -14.95 -19.90 15.10
N GLU A 66 -13.92 -19.92 14.26
CA GLU A 66 -13.78 -19.00 13.15
C GLU A 66 -14.91 -19.14 12.11
N ILE A 67 -15.32 -18.00 11.55
CA ILE A 67 -16.30 -17.98 10.47
C ILE A 67 -15.59 -17.97 9.13
N ILE A 68 -15.59 -19.12 8.47
CA ILE A 68 -15.15 -19.24 7.08
C ILE A 68 -16.28 -18.76 6.17
N VAL A 69 -16.07 -17.64 5.49
CA VAL A 69 -17.05 -17.04 4.57
C VAL A 69 -16.95 -17.71 3.19
N GLN A 70 -18.08 -18.17 2.67
CA GLN A 70 -18.14 -18.79 1.35
C GLN A 70 -17.93 -17.78 0.22
N THR A 71 -17.38 -18.23 -0.91
CA THR A 71 -17.01 -17.41 -2.07
C THR A 71 -18.18 -16.64 -2.67
N ASP A 72 -19.40 -17.20 -2.64
CA ASP A 72 -20.64 -16.56 -3.09
C ASP A 72 -21.03 -15.35 -2.22
N LYS A 73 -20.83 -15.46 -0.90
CA LYS A 73 -21.07 -14.37 0.06
C LYS A 73 -20.00 -13.30 -0.04
N LEU A 74 -18.75 -13.68 -0.28
CA LEU A 74 -17.68 -12.73 -0.59
C LEU A 74 -18.01 -11.91 -1.85
N ALA A 75 -18.55 -12.55 -2.90
CA ALA A 75 -18.96 -11.84 -4.11
C ALA A 75 -20.12 -10.84 -3.85
N LYS A 76 -21.02 -11.18 -2.92
CA LYS A 76 -22.10 -10.29 -2.47
C LYS A 76 -21.56 -9.10 -1.66
N PHE A 77 -20.59 -9.31 -0.78
CA PHE A 77 -19.89 -8.21 -0.09
C PHE A 77 -19.16 -7.31 -1.08
N ALA A 78 -18.40 -7.88 -2.02
CA ALA A 78 -17.69 -7.13 -3.07
C ALA A 78 -18.64 -6.22 -3.84
N ARG A 79 -19.77 -6.76 -4.30
CA ARG A 79 -20.78 -6.00 -5.03
C ARG A 79 -21.45 -4.93 -4.17
N GLY A 80 -21.89 -5.29 -2.96
CA GLY A 80 -22.65 -4.38 -2.10
C GLY A 80 -21.80 -3.23 -1.54
N TYR A 81 -20.51 -3.47 -1.30
CA TYR A 81 -19.58 -2.44 -0.82
C TYR A 81 -18.75 -1.80 -1.94
N ASN A 82 -18.88 -2.24 -3.19
CA ASN A 82 -18.06 -1.79 -4.32
C ASN A 82 -16.55 -1.94 -4.03
N ILE A 83 -16.16 -3.15 -3.60
CA ILE A 83 -14.78 -3.57 -3.32
C ILE A 83 -14.38 -4.60 -4.39
N PRO A 84 -13.12 -4.63 -4.86
CA PRO A 84 -12.63 -5.71 -5.70
C PRO A 84 -12.83 -7.08 -5.02
N TYR A 85 -13.42 -8.03 -5.75
CA TYR A 85 -13.68 -9.38 -5.23
C TYR A 85 -12.41 -10.10 -4.80
N GLU A 86 -11.32 -9.88 -5.55
CA GLU A 86 -10.01 -10.45 -5.29
C GLU A 86 -9.44 -10.03 -3.91
N THR A 87 -9.61 -8.76 -3.52
CA THR A 87 -9.21 -8.28 -2.19
C THR A 87 -9.89 -9.08 -1.07
N LEU A 88 -11.17 -9.43 -1.24
CA LEU A 88 -11.89 -10.24 -0.26
C LEU A 88 -11.43 -11.69 -0.23
N LEU A 89 -11.08 -12.26 -1.39
CA LEU A 89 -10.51 -13.61 -1.47
C LEU A 89 -9.14 -13.69 -0.78
N GLN A 90 -8.32 -12.64 -0.93
CA GLN A 90 -7.03 -12.53 -0.26
C GLN A 90 -7.19 -12.41 1.25
N LYS A 91 -8.02 -11.47 1.73
CA LYS A 91 -8.26 -11.28 3.18
C LYS A 91 -8.94 -12.50 3.81
N ALA A 92 -9.72 -13.27 3.06
CA ALA A 92 -10.29 -14.54 3.50
C ALA A 92 -9.28 -15.71 3.53
N GLY A 93 -8.04 -15.50 3.06
CA GLY A 93 -7.02 -16.54 2.95
C GLY A 93 -7.30 -17.61 1.88
N ILE A 94 -8.22 -17.34 0.95
CA ILE A 94 -8.61 -18.26 -0.13
C ILE A 94 -7.62 -18.17 -1.28
N VAL A 95 -7.22 -16.95 -1.64
CA VAL A 95 -6.17 -16.69 -2.62
C VAL A 95 -4.96 -16.20 -1.85
N LYS A 96 -3.82 -16.85 -2.04
CA LYS A 96 -2.55 -16.30 -1.62
C LYS A 96 -2.12 -15.32 -2.71
N THR A 97 -2.00 -14.04 -2.38
CA THR A 97 -1.15 -13.16 -3.17
C THR A 97 0.26 -13.77 -3.15
N ASP A 98 0.99 -13.71 -4.25
CA ASP A 98 2.41 -14.12 -4.29
C ASP A 98 3.31 -13.23 -3.40
N THR A 99 2.70 -12.31 -2.65
CA THR A 99 3.32 -11.42 -1.69
C THR A 99 2.93 -11.86 -0.27
N PRO A 100 3.89 -12.36 0.53
CA PRO A 100 3.62 -12.71 1.92
C PRO A 100 3.17 -11.47 2.70
N ASP A 101 2.27 -11.66 3.66
CA ASP A 101 1.79 -10.63 4.61
C ASP A 101 2.95 -10.28 5.57
N ILE A 102 3.94 -9.57 5.02
CA ILE A 102 5.15 -9.16 5.72
C ILE A 102 4.91 -7.81 6.41
N THR A 103 5.45 -7.70 7.61
CA THR A 103 5.43 -6.48 8.42
C THR A 103 6.27 -5.37 7.79
N GLU A 104 6.06 -4.11 8.22
CA GLU A 104 6.92 -2.99 7.79
C GLU A 104 8.40 -3.19 8.14
N ILE A 105 8.68 -3.88 9.26
CA ILE A 105 10.04 -4.22 9.66
C ILE A 105 10.68 -5.17 8.63
N GLU A 106 9.97 -6.23 8.26
CA GLU A 106 10.43 -7.18 7.23
C GLU A 106 10.56 -6.52 5.85
N ARG A 107 9.63 -5.63 5.46
CA ARG A 107 9.77 -4.84 4.22
C ARG A 107 11.03 -3.98 4.23
N LYS A 108 11.33 -3.32 5.35
CA LYS A 108 12.56 -2.52 5.49
C LYS A 108 13.80 -3.40 5.34
N GLU A 109 13.80 -4.59 5.94
CA GLU A 109 14.91 -5.55 5.79
C GLU A 109 15.08 -6.02 4.34
N ILE A 110 13.98 -6.37 3.66
CA ILE A 110 13.99 -6.76 2.24
C ILE A 110 14.51 -5.62 1.37
N PHE A 111 14.07 -4.40 1.61
CA PHE A 111 14.56 -3.21 0.91
C PHE A 111 16.08 -3.07 1.04
N LEU A 112 16.62 -3.15 2.25
CA LEU A 112 18.06 -3.03 2.49
C LEU A 112 18.85 -4.15 1.82
N GLN A 113 18.34 -5.38 1.87
CA GLN A 113 18.97 -6.52 1.20
C GLN A 113 19.00 -6.33 -0.32
N ARG A 114 17.86 -5.97 -0.92
CA ARG A 114 17.74 -5.75 -2.37
C ARG A 114 18.61 -4.59 -2.84
N LEU A 115 18.65 -3.48 -2.10
CA LEU A 115 19.49 -2.34 -2.44
C LEU A 115 20.97 -2.73 -2.48
N LYS A 116 21.48 -3.43 -1.45
CA LYS A 116 22.87 -3.89 -1.41
C LYS A 116 23.18 -4.85 -2.55
N GLN A 117 22.30 -5.83 -2.77
CA GLN A 117 22.43 -6.81 -3.82
C GLN A 117 22.50 -6.15 -5.20
N LEU A 118 21.61 -5.21 -5.51
CA LEU A 118 21.59 -4.52 -6.81
C LEU A 118 22.85 -3.69 -7.04
N ILE A 119 23.32 -2.97 -6.01
CA ILE A 119 24.55 -2.18 -6.10
C ILE A 119 25.76 -3.09 -6.42
N GLU A 120 25.82 -4.26 -5.79
CA GLU A 120 26.88 -5.26 -6.02
C GLU A 120 26.76 -5.92 -7.41
N GLU A 121 25.56 -6.40 -7.78
CA GLU A 121 25.27 -7.06 -9.06
C GLU A 121 25.60 -6.16 -10.26
N GLU A 122 25.25 -4.88 -10.17
CA GLU A 122 25.47 -3.90 -11.24
C GLU A 122 26.84 -3.21 -11.14
N SER A 123 27.64 -3.55 -10.13
CA SER A 123 28.95 -2.91 -9.84
C SER A 123 28.86 -1.38 -9.83
N VAL A 124 27.79 -0.85 -9.24
CA VAL A 124 27.49 0.58 -9.22
C VAL A 124 28.35 1.27 -8.17
N ASP A 125 29.10 2.26 -8.61
CA ASP A 125 29.83 3.16 -7.72
C ASP A 125 28.86 4.10 -6.98
N LEU A 126 28.99 4.18 -5.66
CA LEU A 126 28.11 5.00 -4.80
C LEU A 126 28.18 6.49 -5.13
N VAL A 127 29.33 7.00 -5.57
CA VAL A 127 29.45 8.40 -5.99
C VAL A 127 28.62 8.66 -7.25
N SER A 128 28.66 7.73 -8.19
CA SER A 128 27.87 7.78 -9.42
C SER A 128 26.38 7.61 -9.14
N LEU A 129 26.00 6.73 -8.22
CA LEU A 129 24.62 6.56 -7.79
C LEU A 129 24.07 7.84 -7.16
N ALA A 130 24.80 8.43 -6.20
CA ALA A 130 24.43 9.68 -5.54
C ALA A 130 24.19 10.83 -6.55
N LYS A 131 25.04 10.93 -7.58
CA LYS A 131 24.86 11.91 -8.66
C LYS A 131 23.62 11.65 -9.49
N LYS A 132 23.34 10.39 -9.84
CA LYS A 132 22.18 10.01 -10.67
C LYS A 132 20.86 10.19 -9.94
N THR A 133 20.82 9.92 -8.64
CA THR A 133 19.60 9.97 -7.84
C THR A 133 19.37 11.33 -7.19
N GLU A 134 20.35 12.24 -7.25
CA GLU A 134 20.39 13.49 -6.49
C GLU A 134 20.31 13.29 -4.97
N ILE A 135 20.57 12.07 -4.48
CA ILE A 135 20.60 11.73 -3.05
C ILE A 135 22.05 11.88 -2.55
N PRO A 136 22.29 12.60 -1.45
CA PRO A 136 23.62 12.68 -0.85
C PRO A 136 24.23 11.30 -0.57
N MET A 137 25.50 11.11 -0.93
CA MET A 137 26.20 9.83 -0.73
C MET A 137 26.17 9.36 0.74
N GLU A 138 26.26 10.30 1.68
CA GLU A 138 26.14 10.02 3.11
C GLU A 138 24.78 9.40 3.46
N GLN A 139 23.68 9.98 2.95
CA GLN A 139 22.34 9.44 3.14
C GLN A 139 22.19 8.03 2.53
N ILE A 140 22.72 7.79 1.32
CA ILE A 140 22.71 6.43 0.72
C ILE A 140 23.45 5.44 1.63
N THR A 141 24.59 5.86 2.18
CA THR A 141 25.40 5.02 3.07
C THR A 141 24.67 4.70 4.39
N GLU A 142 24.06 5.71 5.01
CA GLU A 142 23.24 5.56 6.22
C GLU A 142 22.02 4.66 5.99
N ILE A 143 21.35 4.83 4.84
CA ILE A 143 20.27 3.95 4.39
C ILE A 143 20.79 2.52 4.31
N MET A 144 21.88 2.25 3.59
CA MET A 144 22.44 0.90 3.45
C MET A 144 22.85 0.28 4.81
N GLN A 145 23.29 1.09 5.76
CA GLN A 145 23.59 0.64 7.13
C GLN A 145 22.33 0.38 7.96
N GLY A 146 21.17 0.86 7.51
CA GLY A 146 19.89 0.76 8.20
C GLY A 146 19.68 1.80 9.29
N SER A 147 20.62 2.74 9.46
CA SER A 147 20.56 3.81 10.46
C SER A 147 19.51 4.87 10.13
N VAL A 148 19.23 5.08 8.84
CA VAL A 148 18.20 5.99 8.33
C VAL A 148 17.20 5.23 7.45
N SER A 149 15.93 5.62 7.49
CA SER A 149 14.91 5.09 6.59
C SER A 149 14.88 5.91 5.31
N ALA A 150 14.81 5.24 4.16
CA ALA A 150 14.58 5.89 2.88
C ALA A 150 13.17 6.51 2.83
N SER A 151 13.05 7.69 2.23
CA SER A 151 11.76 8.29 1.86
C SER A 151 11.16 7.58 0.64
N ILE A 152 9.91 7.90 0.31
CA ILE A 152 9.27 7.36 -0.91
C ILE A 152 10.03 7.88 -2.14
N GLU A 153 10.39 9.16 -2.14
CA GLU A 153 11.20 9.79 -3.19
C GLU A 153 12.55 9.07 -3.38
N ASP A 154 13.25 8.77 -2.27
CA ASP A 154 14.52 8.04 -2.32
C ASP A 154 14.34 6.66 -2.98
N ILE A 155 13.31 5.92 -2.59
CA ILE A 155 13.01 4.58 -3.14
C ILE A 155 12.78 4.67 -4.65
N TYR A 156 11.99 5.64 -5.11
CA TYR A 156 11.71 5.82 -6.53
C TYR A 156 12.97 6.19 -7.33
N SER A 157 13.76 7.13 -6.81
CA SER A 157 15.02 7.54 -7.47
C SER A 157 16.04 6.40 -7.52
N LEU A 158 16.21 5.66 -6.42
CA LEU A 158 17.10 4.49 -6.36
C LEU A 158 16.64 3.38 -7.31
N ALA A 159 15.34 3.06 -7.32
CA ALA A 159 14.79 2.03 -8.20
C ALA A 159 15.00 2.38 -9.68
N ALA A 160 14.75 3.65 -10.06
CA ALA A 160 14.99 4.13 -11.42
C ALA A 160 16.47 4.03 -11.83
N ALA A 161 17.38 4.41 -10.93
CA ALA A 161 18.82 4.35 -11.18
C ALA A 161 19.37 2.92 -11.26
N LEU A 162 18.74 1.97 -10.57
CA LEU A 162 19.06 0.54 -10.54
C LEU A 162 18.17 -0.30 -11.48
N HIS A 163 17.43 0.35 -12.38
CA HIS A 163 16.63 -0.31 -13.42
C HIS A 163 15.62 -1.36 -12.92
N VAL A 164 15.04 -1.14 -11.73
CA VAL A 164 13.98 -1.96 -11.13
C VAL A 164 12.75 -1.11 -10.81
N THR A 165 11.63 -1.74 -10.46
CA THR A 165 10.46 -1.02 -9.95
C THR A 165 10.63 -0.64 -8.46
N PRO A 166 10.02 0.48 -8.02
CA PRO A 166 9.99 0.84 -6.60
C PRO A 166 9.26 -0.22 -5.78
N ASP A 167 8.27 -0.91 -6.36
CA ASP A 167 7.54 -2.03 -5.77
C ASP A 167 8.47 -3.18 -5.40
N TYR A 168 9.35 -3.57 -6.34
CA TYR A 168 10.38 -4.56 -6.07
C TYR A 168 11.35 -4.03 -5.03
N LEU A 169 11.90 -2.84 -5.22
CA LEU A 169 12.93 -2.35 -4.31
C LEU A 169 12.40 -2.25 -2.87
N ALA A 170 11.16 -1.78 -2.66
CA ALA A 170 10.54 -1.62 -1.36
C ALA A 170 9.97 -2.91 -0.74
N GLY A 171 10.08 -4.06 -1.42
CA GLY A 171 9.64 -5.35 -0.87
C GLY A 171 8.18 -5.71 -1.15
N TYR A 172 7.46 -4.95 -1.98
CA TYR A 172 6.08 -5.22 -2.35
C TYR A 172 5.94 -6.20 -3.51
N ALA A 173 6.91 -6.28 -4.42
CA ALA A 173 6.88 -7.21 -5.55
C ALA A 173 8.02 -8.24 -5.48
N ALA A 174 7.77 -9.45 -5.99
CA ALA A 174 8.79 -10.50 -6.09
C ALA A 174 9.72 -10.31 -7.30
N ASP A 175 9.17 -9.84 -8.43
CA ASP A 175 9.90 -9.63 -9.69
C ASP A 175 10.49 -8.22 -9.78
N LYS A 176 11.70 -8.08 -10.39
CA LYS A 176 12.40 -6.79 -10.55
C LYS A 176 11.60 -5.73 -11.31
N LYS A 177 10.61 -6.14 -12.11
CA LYS A 177 9.69 -5.27 -12.87
C LYS A 177 8.24 -5.45 -12.45
N GLY A 178 7.99 -6.13 -11.33
CA GLY A 178 6.66 -6.36 -10.80
C GLY A 178 6.04 -5.07 -10.26
N PHE A 179 4.71 -5.04 -10.26
CA PHE A 179 3.90 -3.95 -9.71
C PHE A 179 3.02 -4.51 -8.60
N HIS A 180 2.78 -3.72 -7.56
CA HIS A 180 1.95 -4.11 -6.43
C HIS A 180 0.99 -2.97 -6.04
N PRO A 181 -0.32 -3.23 -5.87
CA PRO A 181 -1.32 -2.20 -5.59
C PRO A 181 -1.10 -1.42 -4.28
N ASP A 182 -0.46 -2.05 -3.30
CA ASP A 182 -0.22 -1.44 -1.97
C ASP A 182 1.13 -0.69 -1.89
N THR A 183 1.90 -0.61 -2.98
CA THR A 183 3.15 0.16 -2.99
C THR A 183 2.83 1.65 -2.78
N PRO A 184 3.50 2.35 -1.85
CA PRO A 184 3.34 3.78 -1.69
C PRO A 184 3.69 4.54 -2.99
N GLU A 185 2.77 5.38 -3.45
CA GLU A 185 2.93 6.15 -4.69
C GLU A 185 3.30 7.61 -4.43
N LEU A 186 4.17 8.15 -5.29
CA LEU A 186 4.37 9.59 -5.38
C LEU A 186 3.12 10.26 -5.95
N LYS A 187 2.84 11.49 -5.50
CA LYS A 187 1.71 12.24 -6.03
C LYS A 187 1.95 12.61 -7.50
N GLU A 188 1.07 12.12 -8.36
CA GLU A 188 1.02 12.51 -9.76
C GLU A 188 0.84 14.04 -9.91
N LEU A 189 1.72 14.68 -10.69
CA LEU A 189 1.66 16.12 -10.95
C LEU A 189 0.31 16.53 -11.56
N THR A 190 -0.27 15.67 -12.40
CA THR A 190 -1.59 15.92 -12.99
C THR A 190 -2.71 15.90 -11.96
N SER A 191 -2.59 15.08 -10.92
CA SER A 191 -3.52 15.06 -9.78
C SER A 191 -3.44 16.38 -9.01
N LEU A 192 -2.22 16.87 -8.76
CA LEU A 192 -2.01 18.18 -8.13
C LEU A 192 -2.66 19.31 -8.95
N ILE A 193 -2.46 19.34 -10.27
CA ILE A 193 -3.04 20.38 -11.14
C ILE A 193 -4.57 20.32 -11.14
N ASN A 194 -5.15 19.12 -11.06
CA ASN A 194 -6.59 18.93 -11.06
C ASN A 194 -7.25 19.32 -9.73
N ASP A 195 -6.50 19.42 -8.63
CA ASP A 195 -7.03 19.74 -7.30
C ASP A 195 -7.72 21.12 -7.23
N ALA A 196 -8.77 21.21 -6.41
CA ALA A 196 -9.57 22.41 -6.24
C ALA A 196 -8.88 23.38 -5.27
N GLY A 197 -8.22 24.40 -5.81
CA GLY A 197 -7.57 25.43 -4.98
C GLY A 197 -6.36 26.11 -5.61
N LEU A 198 -5.89 25.62 -6.76
CA LEU A 198 -4.77 26.27 -7.43
C LEU A 198 -5.16 27.62 -8.03
N GLN A 199 -4.30 28.61 -7.79
CA GLN A 199 -4.41 29.95 -8.34
C GLN A 199 -3.16 30.27 -9.18
N LEU A 200 -3.36 31.03 -10.25
CA LEU A 200 -2.29 31.61 -11.06
C LEU A 200 -2.52 33.12 -11.12
N TYR A 201 -1.51 33.91 -10.73
CA TYR A 201 -1.61 35.37 -10.60
C TYR A 201 -2.80 35.84 -9.74
N GLY A 202 -3.05 35.13 -8.63
CA GLY A 202 -4.14 35.45 -7.70
C GLY A 202 -5.55 35.13 -8.21
N LYS A 203 -5.68 34.42 -9.34
CA LYS A 203 -6.97 33.95 -9.87
C LYS A 203 -7.05 32.44 -9.85
N PRO A 204 -8.17 31.83 -9.39
CA PRO A 204 -8.38 30.39 -9.49
C PRO A 204 -8.21 29.91 -10.92
N LEU A 205 -7.48 28.80 -11.10
CA LEU A 205 -7.31 28.19 -12.41
C LEU A 205 -8.65 27.61 -12.89
N SER A 206 -9.07 28.01 -14.09
CA SER A 206 -10.22 27.42 -14.75
C SER A 206 -9.90 26.00 -15.22
N LYS A 207 -10.92 25.17 -15.47
CA LYS A 207 -10.73 23.83 -16.06
C LYS A 207 -9.95 23.91 -17.39
N GLY A 208 -10.29 24.87 -18.25
CA GLY A 208 -9.60 25.05 -19.53
C GLY A 208 -8.13 25.45 -19.38
N ASP A 209 -7.77 26.20 -18.33
CA ASP A 209 -6.37 26.54 -18.07
C ASP A 209 -5.60 25.35 -17.50
N LYS A 210 -6.22 24.57 -16.60
CA LYS A 210 -5.65 23.31 -16.11
C LYS A 210 -5.36 22.35 -17.26
N ASP A 211 -6.31 22.18 -18.18
CA ASP A 211 -6.15 21.32 -19.36
C ASP A 211 -4.97 21.79 -20.24
N LYS A 212 -4.82 23.10 -20.43
CA LYS A 212 -3.67 23.68 -21.17
C LYS A 212 -2.35 23.44 -20.46
N ILE A 213 -2.29 23.61 -19.13
CA ILE A 213 -1.08 23.35 -18.35
C ILE A 213 -0.71 21.87 -18.44
N ILE A 214 -1.68 20.96 -18.25
CA ILE A 214 -1.45 19.52 -18.38
C ILE A 214 -0.95 19.17 -19.77
N ALA A 215 -1.55 19.73 -20.83
CA ALA A 215 -1.10 19.50 -22.20
C ALA A 215 0.33 20.01 -22.42
N ALA A 216 0.65 21.22 -21.96
CA ALA A 216 1.99 21.78 -22.06
C ALA A 216 3.04 20.93 -21.31
N VAL A 217 2.74 20.53 -20.07
CA VAL A 217 3.56 19.63 -19.27
C VAL A 217 3.79 18.30 -20.01
N LYS A 218 2.73 17.68 -20.51
CA LYS A 218 2.83 16.42 -21.26
C LYS A 218 3.76 16.54 -22.46
N VAL A 219 3.63 17.60 -23.26
CA VAL A 219 4.49 17.86 -24.42
C VAL A 219 5.96 18.03 -23.99
N ILE A 220 6.22 18.83 -22.95
CA ILE A 220 7.57 19.07 -22.44
C ILE A 220 8.23 17.75 -22.02
N PHE A 221 7.53 16.90 -21.27
CA PHE A 221 8.11 15.67 -20.73
C PHE A 221 8.07 14.48 -21.69
N SER A 222 7.17 14.44 -22.67
CA SER A 222 7.20 13.42 -23.73
C SER A 222 8.42 13.58 -24.64
N ASP A 223 8.85 14.81 -24.92
CA ASP A 223 10.08 15.09 -25.68
C ASP A 223 11.35 14.69 -24.89
N SER A 224 11.33 14.86 -23.56
CA SER A 224 12.43 14.44 -22.67
C SER A 224 12.58 12.92 -22.61
N ALA A 225 11.46 12.19 -22.55
CA ALA A 225 11.45 10.72 -22.56
C ALA A 225 11.96 10.16 -23.90
N GLN A 226 11.63 10.80 -25.02
CA GLN A 226 12.12 10.41 -26.35
C GLN A 226 13.64 10.64 -26.47
N ARG A 227 14.17 11.76 -25.96
CA ARG A 227 15.62 12.07 -26.00
C ARG A 227 16.46 11.12 -25.13
N GLN A 228 15.96 10.69 -23.97
CA GLN A 228 16.66 9.68 -23.15
C GLN A 228 16.65 8.27 -23.79
N MET A 229 15.76 8.00 -24.75
CA MET A 229 15.76 6.76 -25.53
C MET A 229 16.68 6.86 -26.75
N ASP A 230 16.81 8.04 -27.35
CA ASP A 230 17.65 8.28 -28.53
C ASP A 230 19.16 8.45 -28.20
N GLU A 231 19.50 8.68 -26.92
CA GLU A 231 20.89 8.71 -26.42
C GLU A 231 21.40 7.33 -25.90
N LYS A 232 20.64 6.25 -26.11
CA LYS A 232 21.09 4.85 -25.89
C LYS A 232 21.80 4.27 -27.12
#